data_AF-A0A954FKP1-F1
#
_entry.id   AF-A0A954FKP1-F1
#
_cell.length_a   1.000
_cell.length_b   1.000
_cell.length_c   1.000
_cell.angle_alpha   90.00
_cell.angle_beta   90.00
_cell.angle_gamma   90.00
#
_symmetry.space_group_name_H-M   'P 1'
#
loop_
_entity.id
_entity.type
_entity.pdbx_description
1 polymer ?
#
loop_
_entity_poly.entity_id
_entity_poly.type
_entity_poly.pdbx_seq_one_letter_code
_entity_poly.pdbx_strand_id
1 'polypeptide(L)'
;MGFLTGRIHLRRLFILLLAFVVFLLPAGAGAAPPEEFTEPAGLVWFIGTVEQVVDDVPLIDLGEVHTLRDGFKVAAVRYRDNHFLPLGVLEVKHSHPTWCQMLPPSGFTSEVGDLVVFVEAPGDLGAGDAIRDSFIRHRIIANANRNRYSTTRDFIEANELQHVIEKQPGWTEGNRRVAGTIRSPTVTRDMLNHFRLFMTQILLFQDYEDQGVDVAQVTSEPWGLILRALRRREESRDAGTEVFVEVSSADSVAAEGETEPDRSLAVVREVNDLMFEQSQEERNLIAAICATLLQTKSSNERQWMIQQLAKSQFPFLARQEQIAIDMEAIMRRVRKTE
;
A
#
# COMPACT_ATOMS: atom_id res chain seq x y z
N MET A 1 -28.14 38.25 -60.17
CA MET A 1 -28.25 37.93 -58.72
C MET A 1 -28.61 36.46 -58.57
N GLY A 2 -27.65 35.55 -58.33
CA GLY A 2 -27.96 34.11 -58.26
C GLY A 2 -26.89 33.21 -57.64
N PHE A 3 -25.85 33.75 -56.99
CA PHE A 3 -24.72 32.95 -56.50
C PHE A 3 -24.57 32.88 -54.97
N LEU A 4 -25.47 33.50 -54.18
CA LEU A 4 -25.38 33.49 -52.71
C LEU A 4 -26.24 32.43 -52.00
N THR A 5 -27.20 31.80 -52.68
CA THR A 5 -28.11 30.82 -52.06
C THR A 5 -27.52 29.41 -51.96
N GLY A 6 -26.63 29.00 -52.87
CA GLY A 6 -26.08 27.63 -52.88
C GLY A 6 -25.11 27.30 -51.73
N ARG A 7 -24.32 28.27 -51.25
CA ARG A 7 -23.29 28.04 -50.21
C ARG A 7 -23.86 27.85 -48.81
N ILE A 8 -25.05 28.38 -48.53
CA ILE A 8 -25.69 28.28 -47.22
C ILE A 8 -26.31 26.89 -47.02
N HIS A 9 -26.88 26.31 -48.09
CA HIS A 9 -27.44 24.95 -48.04
C HIS A 9 -26.36 23.88 -47.89
N LEU A 10 -25.19 24.05 -48.53
CA LEU A 10 -24.09 23.08 -48.43
C LEU A 10 -23.48 23.02 -47.02
N ARG A 11 -23.34 24.17 -46.34
CA ARG A 11 -22.84 24.23 -44.95
C ARG A 11 -23.82 23.62 -43.95
N ARG A 12 -25.12 23.84 -44.14
CA ARG A 12 -26.16 23.24 -43.28
C ARG A 12 -26.24 21.72 -43.47
N LEU A 13 -26.07 21.24 -44.70
CA LEU A 13 -26.02 19.80 -44.98
C LEU A 13 -24.80 19.15 -44.33
N PHE A 14 -23.63 19.80 -44.37
CA PHE A 14 -22.40 19.28 -43.78
C PHE A 14 -22.47 19.21 -42.24
N ILE A 15 -23.08 20.19 -41.59
CA ILE A 15 -23.26 20.18 -40.12
C ILE A 15 -24.24 19.08 -39.69
N LEU A 16 -25.32 18.86 -40.46
CA LEU A 16 -26.27 17.78 -40.20
C LEU A 16 -25.65 16.38 -40.42
N LEU A 17 -24.80 16.23 -41.43
CA LEU A 17 -24.07 14.98 -41.68
C LEU A 17 -23.02 14.70 -40.59
N LEU A 18 -22.33 15.74 -40.09
CA LEU A 18 -21.39 15.60 -38.99
C LEU A 18 -22.10 15.22 -37.66
N ALA A 19 -23.28 15.81 -37.41
CA ALA A 19 -24.09 15.46 -36.25
C ALA A 19 -24.64 14.02 -36.32
N PHE A 20 -24.95 13.53 -37.52
CA PHE A 20 -25.44 12.16 -37.71
C PHE A 20 -24.33 11.10 -37.57
N VAL A 21 -23.09 11.42 -37.97
CA VAL A 21 -21.93 10.52 -37.80
C VAL A 21 -21.49 10.42 -36.33
N VAL A 22 -21.63 11.49 -35.53
CA VAL A 22 -21.36 11.44 -34.08
C VAL A 22 -22.42 10.60 -33.35
N PHE A 23 -23.66 10.54 -33.86
CA PHE A 23 -24.75 9.75 -33.25
C PHE A 23 -24.74 8.26 -33.66
N LEU A 24 -23.96 7.88 -34.68
CA LEU A 24 -23.85 6.51 -35.20
C LEU A 24 -22.57 5.78 -34.76
N LEU A 25 -21.76 6.38 -33.89
CA LEU A 25 -20.71 5.64 -33.20
C LEU A 25 -21.39 4.60 -32.29
N PRO A 26 -21.15 3.30 -32.48
CA PRO A 26 -21.66 2.30 -31.57
C PRO A 26 -21.09 2.63 -30.18
N ALA A 27 -21.98 2.82 -29.21
CA ALA A 27 -21.62 2.76 -27.80
C ALA A 27 -20.97 1.39 -27.62
N GLY A 28 -19.63 1.37 -27.63
CA GLY A 28 -18.89 0.19 -27.23
C GLY A 28 -19.43 -0.20 -25.88
N ALA A 29 -19.95 -1.42 -25.79
CA ALA A 29 -20.24 -2.05 -24.51
C ALA A 29 -18.90 -2.12 -23.78
N GLY A 30 -18.61 -1.07 -23.00
CA GLY A 30 -17.56 -1.11 -22.00
C GLY A 30 -17.92 -2.27 -21.11
N ALA A 31 -16.98 -3.21 -20.95
CA ALA A 31 -17.01 -4.14 -19.84
C ALA A 31 -17.38 -3.34 -18.59
N ALA A 32 -18.32 -3.88 -17.80
CA ALA A 32 -18.63 -3.29 -16.51
C ALA A 32 -17.30 -3.00 -15.79
N PRO A 33 -17.11 -1.80 -15.22
CA PRO A 33 -15.91 -1.53 -14.44
C PRO A 33 -15.79 -2.66 -13.42
N PRO A 34 -14.59 -3.24 -13.22
CA PRO A 34 -14.37 -4.18 -12.12
C PRO A 34 -14.93 -3.52 -10.86
N GLU A 35 -15.62 -4.31 -10.02
CA GLU A 35 -16.25 -3.84 -8.78
C GLU A 35 -15.39 -2.74 -8.18
N GLU A 36 -15.96 -1.55 -8.09
CA GLU A 36 -15.29 -0.35 -7.61
C GLU A 36 -14.84 -0.70 -6.19
N PHE A 37 -13.58 -1.10 -6.04
CA PHE A 37 -12.95 -1.26 -4.74
C PHE A 37 -12.93 0.15 -4.17
N THR A 38 -13.99 0.48 -3.45
CA THR A 38 -14.10 1.72 -2.71
C THR A 38 -13.09 1.60 -1.59
N GLU A 39 -11.84 1.90 -1.90
CA GLU A 39 -10.86 2.12 -0.86
C GLU A 39 -11.47 3.15 0.07
N PRO A 40 -11.61 2.82 1.35
CA PRO A 40 -12.19 3.74 2.29
C PRO A 40 -11.27 4.95 2.33
N ALA A 41 -11.79 6.09 1.88
CA ALA A 41 -11.06 7.33 1.92
C ALA A 41 -10.52 7.55 3.34
N GLY A 42 -9.21 7.75 3.44
CA GLY A 42 -8.59 8.26 4.65
C GLY A 42 -7.82 7.29 5.54
N LEU A 43 -7.09 6.31 5.02
CA LEU A 43 -6.23 5.44 5.84
C LEU A 43 -5.32 6.23 6.79
N VAL A 44 -5.21 5.78 8.03
CA VAL A 44 -4.33 6.31 9.07
C VAL A 44 -3.18 5.35 9.25
N TRP A 45 -1.96 5.84 9.09
CA TRP A 45 -0.76 5.05 9.26
C TRP A 45 -0.23 5.18 10.67
N PHE A 46 -0.07 4.06 11.36
CA PHE A 46 0.56 4.01 12.68
C PHE A 46 1.97 3.48 12.51
N ILE A 47 2.96 4.23 13.00
CA ILE A 47 4.37 3.96 12.81
C ILE A 47 5.06 3.96 14.17
N GLY A 48 5.77 2.87 14.47
CA GLY A 48 6.55 2.70 15.68
C GLY A 48 7.90 2.05 15.40
N THR A 49 8.61 1.67 16.44
CA THR A 49 9.88 0.95 16.36
C THR A 49 9.91 -0.28 17.25
N VAL A 50 10.80 -1.22 16.93
CA VAL A 50 11.24 -2.27 17.85
C VAL A 50 12.17 -1.63 18.88
N GLU A 51 11.72 -1.53 20.13
CA GLU A 51 12.52 -0.95 21.23
C GLU A 51 13.52 -1.94 21.80
N GLN A 52 13.14 -3.21 21.87
CA GLN A 52 13.92 -4.26 22.50
C GLN A 52 13.65 -5.59 21.82
N VAL A 53 14.66 -6.47 21.80
CA VAL A 53 14.52 -7.88 21.44
C VAL A 53 15.02 -8.71 22.62
N VAL A 54 14.15 -9.55 23.19
CA VAL A 54 14.47 -10.42 24.33
C VAL A 54 14.16 -11.86 23.95
N ASP A 55 15.16 -12.73 23.97
CA ASP A 55 15.01 -14.14 23.60
C ASP A 55 14.31 -14.31 22.23
N ASP A 56 14.79 -13.57 21.23
CA ASP A 56 14.25 -13.47 19.87
C ASP A 56 12.80 -12.95 19.78
N VAL A 57 12.26 -12.40 20.87
CA VAL A 57 10.94 -11.79 20.88
C VAL A 57 11.06 -10.26 20.86
N PRO A 58 10.62 -9.59 19.77
CA PRO A 58 10.67 -8.15 19.69
C PRO A 58 9.51 -7.51 20.46
N LEU A 59 9.82 -6.40 21.13
CA LEU A 59 8.89 -5.49 21.78
C LEU A 59 8.81 -4.21 20.97
N ILE A 60 7.59 -3.82 20.59
CA ILE A 60 7.34 -2.61 19.82
C ILE A 60 6.62 -1.57 20.69
N ASP A 61 6.82 -0.29 20.39
CA ASP A 61 6.19 0.83 21.11
C ASP A 61 4.84 1.27 20.51
N LEU A 62 4.09 0.29 20.01
CA LEU A 62 2.69 0.42 19.62
C LEU A 62 1.88 -0.60 20.42
N GLY A 63 0.62 -0.28 20.73
CA GLY A 63 -0.18 -1.03 21.71
C GLY A 63 -1.68 -0.80 21.57
N GLU A 64 -2.44 -1.13 22.62
CA GLU A 64 -3.91 -0.99 22.64
C GLU A 64 -4.40 0.44 22.37
N VAL A 65 -3.67 1.47 22.83
CA VAL A 65 -3.98 2.89 22.53
C VAL A 65 -3.97 3.15 21.03
N HIS A 66 -3.13 2.41 20.30
CA HIS A 66 -3.01 2.45 18.85
C HIS A 66 -3.95 1.45 18.18
N THR A 67 -4.84 0.79 18.91
CA THR A 67 -5.79 -0.25 18.47
C THR A 67 -5.21 -1.63 18.16
N LEU A 68 -3.94 -1.88 18.47
CA LEU A 68 -3.35 -3.21 18.34
C LEU A 68 -3.91 -4.20 19.36
N ARG A 69 -4.18 -5.42 18.89
CA ARG A 69 -4.73 -6.55 19.68
C ARG A 69 -3.95 -7.82 19.37
N ASP A 70 -4.07 -8.82 20.24
CA ASP A 70 -3.50 -10.15 20.01
C ASP A 70 -4.00 -10.72 18.67
N GLY A 71 -3.08 -11.31 17.89
CA GLY A 71 -3.31 -11.82 16.53
C GLY A 71 -3.21 -10.78 15.41
N PHE A 72 -3.12 -9.48 15.74
CA PHE A 72 -3.01 -8.43 14.72
C PHE A 72 -1.65 -8.47 14.02
N LYS A 73 -1.62 -8.16 12.72
CA LYS A 73 -0.41 -8.21 11.90
C LYS A 73 0.09 -6.80 11.61
N VAL A 74 1.40 -6.60 11.77
CA VAL A 74 2.07 -5.33 11.47
C VAL A 74 3.22 -5.57 10.50
N ALA A 75 3.38 -4.69 9.52
CA ALA A 75 4.52 -4.72 8.62
C ALA A 75 5.79 -4.28 9.36
N ALA A 76 6.92 -4.93 9.05
CA ALA A 76 8.22 -4.60 9.61
C ALA A 76 9.21 -4.24 8.51
N VAL A 77 9.96 -3.16 8.73
CA VAL A 77 10.84 -2.55 7.74
C VAL A 77 12.13 -2.10 8.42
N ARG A 78 13.27 -2.36 7.79
CA ARG A 78 14.58 -1.92 8.28
C ARG A 78 15.10 -0.75 7.47
N TYR A 79 15.60 0.28 8.14
CA TYR A 79 16.35 1.34 7.47
C TYR A 79 17.84 1.02 7.51
N ARG A 80 18.44 0.82 6.33
CA ARG A 80 19.87 0.50 6.19
C ARG A 80 20.39 1.06 4.87
N ASP A 81 21.65 1.47 4.83
CA ASP A 81 22.31 1.96 3.62
C ASP A 81 21.47 3.02 2.88
N ASN A 82 20.87 3.93 3.65
CA ASN A 82 20.02 5.03 3.20
C ASN A 82 18.73 4.65 2.45
N HIS A 83 18.23 3.43 2.63
CA HIS A 83 16.95 2.99 2.06
C HIS A 83 16.21 2.05 3.01
N PHE A 84 14.95 1.74 2.66
CA PHE A 84 14.08 0.90 3.47
C PHE A 84 13.98 -0.49 2.86
N LEU A 85 14.32 -1.49 3.68
CA LEU A 85 14.29 -2.90 3.37
C LEU A 85 13.04 -3.53 3.99
N PRO A 86 12.12 -4.11 3.20
CA PRO A 86 11.01 -4.84 3.76
C PRO A 86 11.51 -6.13 4.44
N LEU A 87 11.12 -6.34 5.70
CA LEU A 87 11.46 -7.56 6.43
C LEU A 87 10.34 -8.60 6.36
N GLY A 88 9.09 -8.14 6.29
CA GLY A 88 7.89 -8.98 6.28
C GLY A 88 6.88 -8.48 7.30
N VAL A 89 6.22 -9.41 7.99
CA VAL A 89 5.11 -9.12 8.91
C VAL A 89 5.36 -9.79 10.24
N LEU A 90 5.06 -9.08 11.32
CA LEU A 90 5.07 -9.56 12.70
C LEU A 90 3.63 -9.68 13.20
N GLU A 91 3.34 -10.73 13.97
CA GLU A 91 2.03 -10.91 14.60
C GLU A 91 2.07 -10.50 16.07
N VAL A 92 1.05 -9.80 16.57
CA VAL A 92 0.98 -9.41 17.97
C VAL A 92 0.67 -10.63 18.82
N LYS A 93 1.60 -11.01 19.70
CA LYS A 93 1.40 -12.11 20.65
C LYS A 93 0.62 -11.63 21.87
N HIS A 94 1.04 -10.51 22.44
CA HIS A 94 0.41 -9.88 23.60
C HIS A 94 0.42 -8.36 23.44
N SER A 95 -0.76 -7.77 23.44
CA SER A 95 -0.93 -6.33 23.45
C SER A 95 -0.92 -5.78 24.87
N HIS A 96 -0.28 -4.63 25.03
CA HIS A 96 -0.29 -3.82 26.24
C HIS A 96 -0.67 -2.38 25.85
N PRO A 97 -0.98 -1.49 26.82
CA PRO A 97 -1.51 -0.17 26.50
C PRO A 97 -0.71 0.64 25.48
N THR A 98 0.62 0.65 25.61
CA THR A 98 1.52 1.46 24.75
C THR A 98 2.60 0.63 24.06
N TRP A 99 2.58 -0.69 24.21
CA TRP A 99 3.59 -1.57 23.62
C TRP A 99 2.99 -2.95 23.34
N CYS A 100 3.62 -3.71 22.45
CA CYS A 100 3.20 -5.06 22.11
C CYS A 100 4.42 -5.99 22.16
N GLN A 101 4.18 -7.21 22.60
CA GLN A 101 5.08 -8.33 22.37
C GLN A 101 4.68 -9.00 21.07
N MET A 102 5.64 -9.21 20.16
CA MET A 102 5.35 -9.82 18.86
C MET A 102 5.77 -11.29 18.79
N LEU A 103 5.24 -11.97 17.79
CA LEU A 103 5.63 -13.30 17.37
C LEU A 103 6.26 -13.18 15.97
N PRO A 104 7.59 -13.29 15.84
CA PRO A 104 8.23 -13.27 14.54
C PRO A 104 8.01 -14.60 13.80
N PRO A 105 7.81 -14.59 12.47
CA PRO A 105 7.77 -15.81 11.69
C PRO A 105 9.14 -16.48 11.63
N SER A 106 9.18 -17.77 11.29
CA SER A 106 10.42 -18.54 11.17
C SER A 106 11.42 -17.87 10.20
N GLY A 107 12.65 -17.66 10.64
CA GLY A 107 13.70 -17.03 9.84
C GLY A 107 13.68 -15.49 9.85
N PHE A 108 12.69 -14.86 10.49
CA PHE A 108 12.66 -13.41 10.68
C PHE A 108 13.63 -13.00 11.80
N THR A 109 14.49 -12.02 11.53
CA THR A 109 15.43 -11.48 12.52
C THR A 109 15.12 -10.00 12.78
N SER A 110 14.49 -9.71 13.91
CA SER A 110 14.25 -8.34 14.37
C SER A 110 15.51 -7.71 14.97
N GLU A 111 15.70 -6.43 14.73
CA GLU A 111 16.73 -5.60 15.33
C GLU A 111 16.09 -4.39 16.02
N VAL A 112 16.74 -3.90 17.07
CA VAL A 112 16.31 -2.65 17.73
C VAL A 112 16.43 -1.50 16.74
N GLY A 113 15.36 -0.71 16.62
CA GLY A 113 15.25 0.39 15.66
C GLY A 113 14.60 0.01 14.33
N ASP A 114 14.26 -1.27 14.10
CA ASP A 114 13.38 -1.65 13.00
C ASP A 114 12.05 -0.90 13.11
N LEU A 115 11.55 -0.39 11.99
CA LEU A 115 10.25 0.27 11.94
C LEU A 115 9.14 -0.77 11.85
N VAL A 116 8.05 -0.52 12.58
CA VAL A 116 6.81 -1.29 12.47
C VAL A 116 5.67 -0.39 12.07
N VAL A 117 4.83 -0.88 11.16
CA VAL A 117 3.78 -0.10 10.53
C VAL A 117 2.52 -0.92 10.37
N PHE A 118 1.38 -0.31 10.65
CA PHE A 118 0.08 -0.83 10.25
C PHE A 118 -0.84 0.31 9.84
N VAL A 119 -1.93 -0.04 9.17
CA VAL A 119 -2.94 0.92 8.73
C VAL A 119 -4.27 0.60 9.36
N GLU A 120 -5.01 1.64 9.69
CA GLU A 120 -6.38 1.57 10.16
C GLU A 120 -7.20 2.61 9.43
N ALA A 121 -8.51 2.39 9.31
CA ALA A 121 -9.37 3.42 8.77
C ALA A 121 -10.00 4.28 9.85
N PRO A 122 -10.29 5.56 9.55
CA PRO A 122 -10.96 6.46 10.48
C PRO A 122 -12.29 5.89 10.99
N GLY A 123 -13.02 5.18 10.12
CA GLY A 123 -14.29 4.53 10.49
C GLY A 123 -14.13 3.36 11.48
N ASP A 124 -13.00 2.66 11.47
CA ASP A 124 -12.73 1.54 12.38
C ASP A 124 -12.24 2.00 13.75
N LEU A 125 -11.56 3.15 13.79
CA LEU A 125 -11.17 3.83 15.02
C LEU A 125 -12.39 4.36 15.80
N GLY A 126 -13.46 4.76 15.09
CA GLY A 126 -14.63 5.43 15.68
C GLY A 126 -14.32 6.89 16.06
N ALA A 127 -15.30 7.60 16.65
CA ALA A 127 -15.11 8.96 17.16
C ALA A 127 -14.14 8.98 18.36
N GLY A 128 -13.49 10.11 18.64
CA GLY A 128 -12.54 10.23 19.76
C GLY A 128 -13.04 9.70 21.11
N ASP A 129 -14.32 9.94 21.45
CA ASP A 129 -14.95 9.36 22.64
C ASP A 129 -15.09 7.83 22.57
N ALA A 130 -15.34 7.26 21.39
CA ALA A 130 -15.40 5.82 21.17
C ALA A 130 -14.02 5.15 21.32
N ILE A 131 -12.95 5.79 20.84
CA ILE A 131 -11.56 5.33 21.06
C ILE A 131 -11.27 5.29 22.56
N ARG A 132 -11.57 6.39 23.27
CA ARG A 132 -11.41 6.47 24.73
C ARG A 132 -12.21 5.41 25.45
N ASP A 133 -13.49 5.26 25.13
CA ASP A 133 -14.39 4.33 25.81
C ASP A 133 -14.05 2.86 25.50
N SER A 134 -13.58 2.57 24.29
CA SER A 134 -13.08 1.24 23.90
C SER A 134 -11.83 0.88 24.69
N PHE A 135 -10.87 1.82 24.76
CA PHE A 135 -9.67 1.67 25.57
C PHE A 135 -9.99 1.47 27.05
N ILE A 136 -10.83 2.32 27.65
CA ILE A 136 -11.21 2.21 29.07
C ILE A 136 -11.92 0.88 29.35
N ARG A 137 -12.88 0.47 28.50
CA ARG A 137 -13.58 -0.81 28.66
C ARG A 137 -12.61 -1.99 28.63
N HIS A 138 -11.67 -1.99 27.69
CA HIS A 138 -10.66 -3.03 27.61
C HIS A 138 -9.76 -3.04 28.85
N ARG A 139 -9.34 -1.87 29.35
CA ARG A 139 -8.54 -1.74 30.57
C ARG A 139 -9.27 -2.23 31.82
N ILE A 140 -10.58 -1.99 31.93
CA ILE A 140 -11.38 -2.54 33.04
C ILE A 140 -11.36 -4.06 33.01
N ILE A 141 -11.55 -4.67 31.83
CA ILE A 141 -11.54 -6.13 31.65
C ILE A 141 -10.13 -6.70 31.94
N ALA A 142 -9.09 -6.09 31.38
CA ALA A 142 -7.71 -6.55 31.51
C ALA A 142 -7.15 -6.37 32.95
N ASN A 143 -7.58 -5.35 33.67
CA ASN A 143 -7.12 -5.04 35.03
C ASN A 143 -8.02 -5.56 36.14
N ALA A 144 -9.18 -6.16 35.84
CA ALA A 144 -10.08 -6.75 36.85
C ALA A 144 -9.38 -7.76 37.79
N ASN A 145 -8.23 -8.30 37.39
CA ASN A 145 -7.43 -9.28 38.14
C ASN A 145 -6.02 -8.81 38.53
N ARG A 146 -5.65 -7.52 38.36
CA ARG A 146 -4.27 -7.04 38.62
C ARG A 146 -4.26 -5.74 39.44
N ASN A 147 -3.62 -5.80 40.61
CA ASN A 147 -3.23 -4.60 41.36
C ASN A 147 -2.02 -3.95 40.69
N ARG A 148 -2.20 -2.82 40.00
CA ARG A 148 -1.07 -1.94 39.60
C ARG A 148 -1.41 -0.48 39.84
N TYR A 149 -0.50 0.20 40.53
CA TYR A 149 -0.43 1.63 40.76
C TYR A 149 0.91 2.11 40.19
N SER A 150 0.94 2.70 39.01
CA SER A 150 2.16 3.33 38.48
C SER A 150 1.79 4.59 37.72
N THR A 151 1.75 5.71 38.43
CA THR A 151 1.34 7.03 37.93
C THR A 151 2.10 7.48 36.67
N THR A 152 3.38 7.12 36.52
CA THR A 152 4.17 7.45 35.34
C THR A 152 3.69 6.73 34.08
N ARG A 153 3.26 5.47 34.20
CA ARG A 153 2.73 4.71 33.05
C ARG A 153 1.36 5.21 32.67
N ASP A 154 0.51 5.48 33.67
CA ASP A 154 -0.82 6.06 33.45
C ASP A 154 -0.74 7.42 32.74
N PHE A 155 0.29 8.23 33.05
CA PHE A 155 0.54 9.50 32.36
C PHE A 155 0.95 9.32 30.88
N ILE A 156 1.84 8.37 30.59
CA ILE A 156 2.24 8.06 29.21
C ILE A 156 1.05 7.53 28.41
N GLU A 157 0.29 6.59 28.99
CA GLU A 157 -0.94 6.05 28.40
C GLU A 157 -1.94 7.16 28.06
N ALA A 158 -2.20 8.07 29.00
CA ALA A 158 -3.14 9.16 28.80
C ALA A 158 -2.68 10.15 27.71
N ASN A 159 -1.39 10.46 27.65
CA ASN A 159 -0.85 11.38 26.64
C ASN A 159 -0.93 10.80 25.23
N GLU A 160 -0.58 9.52 25.04
CA GLU A 160 -0.69 8.87 23.73
C GLU A 160 -2.16 8.75 23.29
N LEU A 161 -3.07 8.40 24.21
CA LEU A 161 -4.49 8.34 23.92
C LEU A 161 -5.05 9.70 23.52
N GLN A 162 -4.68 10.75 24.27
CA GLN A 162 -5.07 12.12 23.95
C GLN A 162 -4.51 12.55 22.58
N HIS A 163 -3.27 12.16 22.26
CA HIS A 163 -2.65 12.47 20.96
C HIS A 163 -3.44 11.88 19.79
N VAL A 164 -3.87 10.62 19.89
CA VAL A 164 -4.68 9.96 18.85
C VAL A 164 -6.04 10.65 18.72
N ILE A 165 -6.71 10.94 19.84
CA ILE A 165 -8.03 11.58 19.86
C ILE A 165 -7.99 12.98 19.24
N GLU A 166 -6.98 13.79 19.54
CA GLU A 166 -6.86 15.15 19.00
C GLU A 166 -6.66 15.20 17.48
N LYS A 167 -6.05 14.15 16.91
CA LYS A 167 -5.78 14.09 15.47
C LYS A 167 -6.95 13.55 14.65
N GLN A 168 -7.84 12.79 15.29
CA GLN A 168 -8.92 12.05 14.65
C GLN A 168 -9.90 12.92 13.83
N PRO A 169 -10.37 14.10 14.30
CA PRO A 169 -11.28 14.94 13.52
C PRO A 169 -10.70 15.36 12.15
N GLY A 170 -9.38 15.60 12.10
CA GLY A 170 -8.69 15.99 10.87
C GLY A 170 -8.60 14.86 9.85
N TRP A 171 -8.77 13.60 10.26
CA TRP A 171 -8.70 12.45 9.35
C TRP A 171 -10.02 12.15 8.67
N THR A 172 -11.13 12.36 9.39
CA THR A 172 -12.49 12.12 8.88
C THR A 172 -12.93 13.12 7.81
N GLU A 173 -12.31 14.30 7.77
CA GLU A 173 -12.60 15.35 6.78
C GLU A 173 -11.78 15.20 5.48
N GLY A 174 -10.82 14.26 5.45
CA GLY A 174 -9.87 14.13 4.34
C GLY A 174 -10.34 13.18 3.23
N ASN A 175 -10.51 13.69 2.02
CA ASN A 175 -10.76 12.86 0.81
C ASN A 175 -9.51 12.19 0.22
N ARG A 176 -8.43 12.06 0.99
CA ARG A 176 -7.15 11.48 0.50
C ARG A 176 -7.10 10.00 0.83
N ARG A 177 -6.40 9.21 0.00
CA ARG A 177 -6.14 7.78 0.28
C ARG A 177 -5.51 7.58 1.66
N VAL A 178 -4.57 8.44 2.03
CA VAL A 178 -4.00 8.54 3.39
C VAL A 178 -4.48 9.83 4.04
N ALA A 179 -5.27 9.72 5.12
CA ALA A 179 -5.74 10.86 5.89
C ALA A 179 -4.71 11.39 6.89
N GLY A 180 -3.84 10.52 7.40
CA GLY A 180 -2.88 10.93 8.40
C GLY A 180 -1.88 9.86 8.81
N THR A 181 -0.99 10.28 9.70
CA THR A 181 0.04 9.43 10.27
C THR A 181 0.17 9.72 11.75
N ILE A 182 0.10 8.67 12.57
CA ILE A 182 0.48 8.66 13.97
C ILE A 182 1.84 8.01 14.06
N ARG A 183 2.77 8.72 14.68
CA ARG A 183 4.09 8.18 14.98
C ARG A 183 4.18 7.98 16.48
N SER A 184 4.80 6.89 16.90
CA SER A 184 5.20 6.74 18.28
C SER A 184 6.30 7.76 18.65
N PRO A 185 6.56 7.97 19.95
CA PRO A 185 7.63 8.87 20.40
C PRO A 185 9.03 8.49 19.92
N THR A 186 9.32 7.20 19.74
CA THR A 186 10.65 6.72 19.33
C THR A 186 10.94 7.00 17.85
N VAL A 187 9.91 7.17 17.03
CA VAL A 187 10.06 7.52 15.61
C VAL A 187 10.35 9.02 15.50
N THR A 188 11.59 9.36 15.17
CA THR A 188 12.01 10.75 14.96
C THR A 188 11.31 11.38 13.75
N ARG A 189 11.22 12.72 13.73
CA ARG A 189 10.63 13.43 12.58
C ARG A 189 11.43 13.22 11.30
N ASP A 190 12.75 13.12 11.41
CA ASP A 190 13.63 12.90 10.26
C ASP A 190 13.44 11.49 9.69
N MET A 191 13.34 10.48 10.55
CA MET A 191 13.02 9.11 10.13
C MET A 191 11.67 9.05 9.41
N LEU A 192 10.64 9.71 9.96
CA LEU A 192 9.34 9.80 9.30
C LEU A 192 9.42 10.49 7.93
N ASN A 193 10.21 11.56 7.81
CA ASN A 193 10.39 12.27 6.54
C ASN A 193 11.04 11.35 5.47
N HIS A 194 12.03 10.55 5.85
CA HIS A 194 12.61 9.55 4.94
C HIS A 194 11.60 8.46 4.59
N PHE A 195 10.85 7.98 5.59
CA PHE A 195 9.88 6.90 5.41
C PHE A 195 8.73 7.26 4.47
N ARG A 196 8.37 8.55 4.33
CA ARG A 196 7.32 9.00 3.40
C ARG A 196 7.53 8.56 1.96
N LEU A 197 8.77 8.50 1.48
CA LEU A 197 9.02 8.04 0.10
C LEU A 197 8.78 6.53 -0.03
N PHE A 198 9.11 5.76 1.01
CA PHE A 198 8.79 4.34 1.08
C PHE A 198 7.28 4.09 1.17
N MET A 199 6.56 4.87 1.98
CA MET A 199 5.09 4.85 2.00
C MET A 199 4.50 5.14 0.63
N THR A 200 5.06 6.12 -0.09
CA THR A 200 4.61 6.44 -1.46
C THR A 200 4.84 5.27 -2.41
N GLN A 201 5.96 4.55 -2.28
CA GLN A 201 6.23 3.33 -3.05
C GLN A 201 5.27 2.18 -2.70
N ILE A 202 4.89 1.99 -1.43
CA ILE A 202 3.88 1.01 -1.03
C ILE A 202 2.55 1.30 -1.73
N LEU A 203 2.09 2.55 -1.67
CA LEU A 203 0.84 2.96 -2.34
C LEU A 203 0.94 2.77 -3.86
N LEU A 204 2.11 3.07 -4.45
CA LEU A 204 2.36 2.85 -5.87
C LEU A 204 2.25 1.37 -6.25
N PHE A 205 2.78 0.46 -5.43
CA PHE A 205 2.67 -0.98 -5.65
C PHE A 205 1.23 -1.47 -5.48
N GLN A 206 0.50 -0.95 -4.48
CA GLN A 206 -0.93 -1.24 -4.33
C GLN A 206 -1.72 -0.75 -5.56
N ASP A 207 -1.41 0.45 -6.09
CA ASP A 207 -2.00 0.96 -7.34
C ASP A 207 -1.73 0.04 -8.53
N TYR A 208 -0.58 -0.63 -8.57
CA TYR A 208 -0.25 -1.60 -9.62
C TYR A 208 -1.05 -2.88 -9.45
N GLU A 209 -1.21 -3.38 -8.23
CA GLU A 209 -2.09 -4.51 -7.94
C GLU A 209 -3.55 -4.20 -8.30
N ASP A 210 -4.03 -2.98 -8.03
CA ASP A 210 -5.37 -2.51 -8.44
C ASP A 210 -5.54 -2.49 -9.97
N GLN A 211 -4.45 -2.34 -10.72
CA GLN A 211 -4.44 -2.38 -12.19
C GLN A 211 -4.32 -3.80 -12.76
N GLY A 212 -4.25 -4.84 -11.91
CA GLY A 212 -4.11 -6.24 -12.32
C GLY A 212 -2.68 -6.77 -12.40
N VAL A 213 -1.69 -6.02 -11.90
CA VAL A 213 -0.29 -6.46 -11.86
C VAL A 213 -0.05 -7.31 -10.63
N ASP A 214 0.42 -8.55 -10.81
CA ASP A 214 0.88 -9.37 -9.68
C ASP A 214 2.27 -8.90 -9.21
N VAL A 215 2.28 -7.85 -8.36
CA VAL A 215 3.52 -7.27 -7.80
C VAL A 215 4.29 -8.29 -6.97
N ALA A 216 3.60 -9.25 -6.34
CA ALA A 216 4.24 -10.28 -5.53
C ALA A 216 5.07 -11.27 -6.38
N GLN A 217 4.79 -11.42 -7.67
CA GLN A 217 5.62 -12.24 -8.58
C GLN A 217 6.92 -11.55 -9.02
N VAL A 218 6.96 -10.22 -9.00
CA VAL A 218 8.09 -9.44 -9.52
C VAL A 218 8.95 -8.79 -8.44
N THR A 219 8.54 -8.92 -7.18
CA THR A 219 9.26 -8.42 -6.01
C THR A 219 9.65 -9.57 -5.08
N SER A 220 10.49 -9.30 -4.07
CA SER A 220 10.84 -10.30 -3.06
C SER A 220 9.63 -10.65 -2.17
N GLU A 221 9.63 -11.84 -1.58
CA GLU A 221 8.55 -12.32 -0.71
C GLU A 221 8.14 -11.31 0.41
N PRO A 222 9.09 -10.62 1.10
CA PRO A 222 8.73 -9.63 2.11
C PRO A 222 7.83 -8.50 1.60
N TRP A 223 8.00 -8.07 0.34
CA TRP A 223 7.14 -7.07 -0.27
C TRP A 223 5.69 -7.56 -0.34
N GLY A 224 5.48 -8.77 -0.86
CA GLY A 224 4.14 -9.35 -0.95
C GLY A 224 3.43 -9.47 0.40
N LEU A 225 4.16 -9.80 1.47
CA LEU A 225 3.60 -9.85 2.83
C LEU A 225 3.21 -8.46 3.34
N ILE A 226 4.07 -7.46 3.15
CA ILE A 226 3.84 -6.09 3.60
C ILE A 226 2.68 -5.45 2.83
N LEU A 227 2.64 -5.60 1.50
CA LEU A 227 1.56 -5.02 0.68
C LEU A 227 0.20 -5.55 1.09
N ARG A 228 0.10 -6.86 1.37
CA ARG A 228 -1.14 -7.48 1.88
C ARG A 228 -1.50 -7.00 3.29
N ALA A 229 -0.53 -6.88 4.20
CA ALA A 229 -0.79 -6.43 5.57
C ALA A 229 -1.17 -4.95 5.64
N LEU A 230 -0.65 -4.11 4.74
CA LEU A 230 -0.94 -2.68 4.66
C LEU A 230 -2.10 -2.34 3.71
N ARG A 231 -2.72 -3.34 3.09
CA ARG A 231 -3.96 -3.15 2.33
C ARG A 231 -5.12 -3.38 3.27
N ARG A 232 -5.99 -2.38 3.43
CA ARG A 232 -7.22 -2.55 4.22
C ARG A 232 -8.13 -3.52 3.46
N ARG A 233 -8.40 -4.69 4.04
CA ARG A 233 -9.56 -5.50 3.67
C ARG A 233 -10.72 -5.05 4.54
N GLU A 234 -11.87 -4.80 3.93
CA GLU A 234 -13.13 -4.81 4.68
C GLU A 234 -13.34 -6.25 5.17
N GLU A 235 -12.79 -6.60 6.32
CA GLU A 235 -13.26 -7.79 7.02
C GLU A 235 -14.70 -7.51 7.43
N SER A 236 -15.61 -8.25 6.81
CA SER A 236 -17.03 -8.28 7.16
C SER A 236 -17.15 -8.44 8.67
N ARG A 237 -17.54 -7.35 9.35
CA ARG A 237 -17.87 -7.28 10.78
C ARG A 237 -19.17 -8.04 11.12
N ASP A 238 -19.36 -9.21 10.52
CA ASP A 238 -20.43 -10.15 10.82
C ASP A 238 -19.92 -11.57 10.59
N ALA A 239 -19.36 -12.19 11.64
CA ALA A 239 -19.61 -13.60 11.98
C ALA A 239 -18.75 -14.00 13.20
N GLY A 240 -19.43 -14.33 14.30
CA GLY A 240 -18.84 -15.21 15.30
C GLY A 240 -18.60 -16.60 14.70
N THR A 241 -17.55 -17.25 15.19
CA THR A 241 -17.23 -18.68 14.98
C THR A 241 -16.69 -19.01 13.58
N GLU A 242 -15.37 -18.89 13.41
CA GLU A 242 -14.66 -19.59 12.33
C GLU A 242 -14.57 -21.08 12.66
N VAL A 243 -15.48 -21.86 12.08
CA VAL A 243 -15.25 -23.29 11.84
C VAL A 243 -14.35 -23.36 10.60
N PHE A 244 -13.15 -23.93 10.77
CA PHE A 244 -12.26 -24.29 9.67
C PHE A 244 -13.03 -25.14 8.65
N VAL A 245 -13.18 -24.63 7.43
CA VAL A 245 -13.55 -25.44 6.27
C VAL A 245 -12.43 -25.37 5.24
N GLU A 246 -11.96 -26.57 4.94
CA GLU A 246 -10.94 -26.97 3.99
C GLU A 246 -11.15 -26.36 2.59
N VAL A 247 -10.00 -26.12 1.94
CA VAL A 247 -9.86 -25.63 0.57
C VAL A 247 -10.70 -26.45 -0.42
N SER A 248 -11.55 -25.79 -1.20
CA SER A 248 -12.08 -26.34 -2.45
C SER A 248 -11.88 -25.34 -3.58
N SER A 249 -10.88 -25.65 -4.41
CA SER A 249 -10.66 -25.07 -5.74
C SER A 249 -11.85 -25.37 -6.68
N ALA A 250 -12.53 -24.33 -7.16
CA ALA A 250 -13.13 -24.21 -8.50
C ALA A 250 -14.21 -23.11 -8.50
N ASP A 251 -13.86 -21.93 -9.00
CA ASP A 251 -14.53 -21.36 -10.18
C ASP A 251 -13.79 -20.08 -10.60
N SER A 252 -12.89 -20.25 -11.57
CA SER A 252 -12.21 -19.19 -12.29
C SER A 252 -13.19 -18.53 -13.26
N VAL A 253 -13.70 -17.35 -12.89
CA VAL A 253 -14.25 -16.42 -13.88
C VAL A 253 -13.07 -15.63 -14.44
N ALA A 254 -12.73 -15.91 -15.69
CA ALA A 254 -11.59 -15.34 -16.40
C ALA A 254 -11.66 -13.80 -16.41
N ALA A 255 -10.76 -13.17 -15.65
CA ALA A 255 -10.44 -11.77 -15.80
C ALA A 255 -9.45 -11.64 -16.97
N GLU A 256 -9.89 -11.07 -18.08
CA GLU A 256 -9.03 -10.66 -19.19
C GLU A 256 -8.09 -9.55 -18.68
N GLY A 257 -6.92 -9.95 -18.19
CA GLY A 257 -5.95 -9.08 -17.51
C GLY A 257 -4.90 -9.83 -16.70
N GLU A 258 -5.04 -11.15 -16.51
CA GLU A 258 -3.95 -11.98 -15.99
C GLU A 258 -2.72 -11.84 -16.89
N THR A 259 -1.69 -11.14 -16.41
CA THR A 259 -0.33 -11.32 -16.92
C THR A 259 -0.08 -12.82 -16.95
N GLU A 260 0.16 -13.37 -18.14
CA GLU A 260 0.75 -14.70 -18.23
C GLU A 260 1.95 -14.72 -17.26
N PRO A 261 1.98 -15.61 -16.26
CA PRO A 261 3.01 -15.62 -15.22
C PRO A 261 4.43 -15.70 -15.82
N ASP A 262 4.54 -16.20 -17.06
CA ASP A 262 5.77 -16.24 -17.83
C ASP A 262 6.34 -14.84 -18.16
N ARG A 263 5.49 -13.84 -18.41
CA ARG A 263 5.92 -12.47 -18.78
C ARG A 263 6.51 -11.73 -17.58
N SER A 264 5.88 -11.83 -16.42
CA SER A 264 6.36 -11.22 -15.17
C SER A 264 7.71 -11.81 -14.76
N LEU A 265 7.86 -13.13 -14.88
CA LEU A 265 9.13 -13.81 -14.60
C LEU A 265 10.23 -13.44 -15.61
N ALA A 266 9.89 -13.22 -16.88
CA ALA A 266 10.84 -12.74 -17.88
C ALA A 266 11.38 -11.33 -17.53
N VAL A 267 10.52 -10.43 -17.03
CA VAL A 267 10.95 -9.10 -16.54
C VAL A 267 11.95 -9.25 -15.41
N VAL A 268 11.67 -10.07 -14.40
CA VAL A 268 12.57 -10.29 -13.26
C VAL A 268 13.94 -10.80 -13.72
N ARG A 269 13.98 -11.75 -14.66
CA ARG A 269 15.23 -12.28 -15.22
C ARG A 269 16.03 -11.18 -15.91
N GLU A 270 15.42 -10.44 -16.82
CA GLU A 270 16.11 -9.38 -17.57
C GLU A 270 16.59 -8.23 -16.66
N VAL A 271 15.81 -7.88 -15.63
CA VAL A 271 16.22 -6.87 -14.63
C VAL A 271 17.45 -7.37 -13.86
N ASN A 272 17.44 -8.62 -13.39
CA ASN A 272 18.57 -9.19 -12.67
C ASN A 272 19.84 -9.28 -13.54
N ASP A 273 19.69 -9.57 -14.82
CA ASP A 273 20.81 -9.69 -15.76
C ASP A 273 21.40 -8.31 -16.14
N LEU A 274 20.55 -7.32 -16.43
CA LEU A 274 21.00 -5.99 -16.86
C LEU A 274 21.40 -5.07 -15.71
N MET A 275 20.80 -5.24 -14.53
CA MET A 275 20.96 -4.34 -13.39
C MET A 275 21.59 -5.05 -12.17
N PHE A 276 22.56 -5.94 -12.42
CA PHE A 276 23.23 -6.70 -11.37
C PHE A 276 23.96 -5.80 -10.34
N GLU A 277 24.40 -4.60 -10.76
CA GLU A 277 25.08 -3.61 -9.91
C GLU A 277 24.13 -2.86 -8.97
N GLN A 278 22.83 -2.86 -9.26
CA GLN A 278 21.82 -2.21 -8.43
C GLN A 278 21.48 -3.07 -7.21
N SER A 279 21.03 -2.43 -6.14
CA SER A 279 20.52 -3.12 -4.96
C SER A 279 19.27 -3.95 -5.32
N GLN A 280 18.98 -4.96 -4.50
CA GLN A 280 17.80 -5.79 -4.71
C GLN A 280 16.51 -4.96 -4.70
N GLU A 281 16.44 -3.90 -3.89
CA GLU A 281 15.23 -3.07 -3.79
C GLU A 281 15.04 -2.12 -4.97
N GLU A 282 16.13 -1.62 -5.55
CA GLU A 282 16.08 -0.88 -6.81
C GLU A 282 15.62 -1.81 -7.95
N ARG A 283 16.15 -3.05 -8.00
CA ARG A 283 15.69 -4.06 -8.96
C ARG A 283 14.22 -4.42 -8.78
N ASN A 284 13.75 -4.64 -7.56
CA ASN A 284 12.34 -4.94 -7.26
C ASN A 284 11.42 -3.81 -7.72
N LEU A 285 11.80 -2.54 -7.47
CA LEU A 285 11.07 -1.37 -7.97
C LEU A 285 11.01 -1.34 -9.49
N ILE A 286 12.14 -1.52 -10.16
CA ILE A 286 12.23 -1.46 -11.61
C ILE A 286 11.44 -2.60 -12.26
N ALA A 287 11.52 -3.80 -11.72
CA ALA A 287 10.73 -4.95 -12.16
C ALA A 287 9.23 -4.69 -12.06
N ALA A 288 8.77 -4.13 -10.94
CA ALA A 288 7.37 -3.75 -10.75
C ALA A 288 6.93 -2.69 -11.79
N ILE A 289 7.71 -1.63 -11.99
CA ILE A 289 7.39 -0.58 -12.98
C ILE A 289 7.33 -1.15 -14.40
N CYS A 290 8.29 -1.98 -14.78
CA CYS A 290 8.33 -2.62 -16.10
C CYS A 290 7.15 -3.58 -16.31
N ALA A 291 6.81 -4.39 -15.30
CA ALA A 291 5.66 -5.29 -15.36
C ALA A 291 4.35 -4.52 -15.55
N THR A 292 4.15 -3.44 -14.80
CA THR A 292 2.98 -2.55 -14.96
C THR A 292 2.91 -1.94 -16.36
N LEU A 293 4.04 -1.54 -16.92
CA LEU A 293 4.10 -0.97 -18.27
C LEU A 293 3.78 -1.98 -19.38
N LEU A 294 4.00 -3.28 -19.14
CA LEU A 294 3.59 -4.32 -20.10
C LEU A 294 2.06 -4.45 -20.18
N GLN A 295 1.35 -4.19 -19.08
CA GLN A 295 -0.10 -4.22 -19.03
C GLN A 295 -0.72 -2.88 -19.48
N THR A 296 -0.12 -1.77 -19.05
CA THR A 296 -0.65 -0.42 -19.30
C THR A 296 -0.04 0.19 -20.55
N LYS A 297 -0.86 0.41 -21.60
CA LYS A 297 -0.41 1.13 -22.80
C LYS A 297 -0.25 2.62 -22.49
N SER A 298 0.97 3.07 -22.24
CA SER A 298 1.29 4.49 -22.12
C SER A 298 1.78 5.06 -23.46
N SER A 299 1.38 6.29 -23.79
CA SER A 299 1.81 6.96 -25.03
C SER A 299 3.27 7.41 -25.01
N ASN A 300 3.83 7.64 -23.81
CA ASN A 300 5.24 7.97 -23.61
C ASN A 300 5.82 7.14 -22.45
N GLU A 301 6.24 5.93 -22.79
CA GLU A 301 6.78 4.94 -21.85
C GLU A 301 7.96 5.47 -21.04
N ARG A 302 8.93 6.12 -21.69
CA ARG A 302 10.13 6.65 -21.00
C ARG A 302 9.75 7.68 -19.95
N GLN A 303 8.92 8.66 -20.32
CA GLN A 303 8.50 9.71 -19.39
C GLN A 303 7.67 9.13 -18.24
N TRP A 304 6.80 8.16 -18.53
CA TRP A 304 6.01 7.48 -17.51
C TRP A 304 6.91 6.74 -16.52
N MET A 305 7.89 5.95 -16.98
CA MET A 305 8.84 5.24 -16.11
C MET A 305 9.62 6.21 -15.21
N ILE A 306 10.14 7.31 -15.77
CA ILE A 306 10.86 8.35 -15.01
C ILE A 306 9.95 8.97 -13.93
N GLN A 307 8.68 9.20 -14.24
CA GLN A 307 7.71 9.73 -13.27
C GLN A 307 7.45 8.75 -12.13
N GLN A 308 7.38 7.44 -12.39
CA GLN A 308 7.19 6.45 -11.34
C GLN A 308 8.43 6.33 -10.44
N LEU A 309 9.62 6.31 -11.03
CA LEU A 309 10.88 6.33 -10.26
C LEU A 309 10.99 7.57 -9.35
N ALA A 310 10.58 8.74 -9.84
CA ALA A 310 10.62 9.99 -9.08
C ALA A 310 9.71 10.00 -7.84
N LYS A 311 8.65 9.16 -7.83
CA LYS A 311 7.72 9.00 -6.69
C LYS A 311 8.16 7.93 -5.69
N SER A 312 9.12 7.09 -6.06
CA SER A 312 9.57 5.96 -5.23
C SER A 312 10.52 6.37 -4.10
N GLN A 313 10.99 5.40 -3.31
CA GLN A 313 12.07 5.61 -2.34
C GLN A 313 13.42 5.96 -2.97
N PHE A 314 13.58 5.76 -4.28
CA PHE A 314 14.80 6.04 -5.03
C PHE A 314 14.64 7.16 -6.09
N PRO A 315 14.28 8.40 -5.73
CA PRO A 315 14.07 9.47 -6.71
C PRO A 315 15.31 9.82 -7.55
N PHE A 316 16.50 9.47 -7.07
CA PHE A 316 17.74 9.72 -7.80
C PHE A 316 17.86 8.85 -9.06
N LEU A 317 17.25 7.66 -9.09
CA LEU A 317 17.24 6.80 -10.28
C LEU A 317 16.56 7.48 -11.47
N ALA A 318 15.51 8.28 -11.21
CA ALA A 318 14.82 9.06 -12.24
C ALA A 318 15.72 10.09 -12.93
N ARG A 319 16.86 10.46 -12.31
CA ARG A 319 17.83 11.42 -12.86
C ARG A 319 18.96 10.74 -13.61
N GLN A 320 19.10 9.42 -13.48
CA GLN A 320 20.15 8.65 -14.15
C GLN A 320 19.65 8.24 -15.54
N GLU A 321 20.25 8.82 -16.58
CA GLU A 321 19.87 8.49 -17.95
C GLU A 321 20.10 7.00 -18.29
N GLN A 322 21.15 6.41 -17.74
CA GLN A 322 21.46 4.99 -17.95
C GLN A 322 20.32 4.07 -17.48
N ILE A 323 19.71 4.35 -16.32
CA ILE A 323 18.58 3.58 -15.79
C ILE A 323 17.40 3.60 -16.78
N ALA A 324 17.09 4.76 -17.36
CA ALA A 324 16.03 4.85 -18.35
C ALA A 324 16.35 4.04 -19.63
N ILE A 325 17.60 4.07 -20.08
CA ILE A 325 18.06 3.29 -21.25
C ILE A 325 17.95 1.78 -20.96
N ASP A 326 18.37 1.35 -19.77
CA ASP A 326 18.34 -0.06 -19.37
C ASP A 326 16.91 -0.56 -19.22
N MET A 327 16.01 0.22 -18.63
CA MET A 327 14.58 -0.09 -18.56
C MET A 327 13.94 -0.23 -19.95
N GLU A 328 14.27 0.67 -20.89
CA GLU A 328 13.82 0.53 -22.28
C GLU A 328 14.38 -0.74 -22.94
N ALA A 329 15.63 -1.11 -22.65
CA ALA A 329 16.24 -2.33 -23.16
C ALA A 329 15.54 -3.59 -22.63
N ILE A 330 15.23 -3.63 -21.33
CA ILE A 330 14.44 -4.69 -20.68
C ILE A 330 13.09 -4.84 -21.40
N MET A 331 12.33 -3.74 -21.54
CA MET A 331 11.03 -3.75 -22.19
C MET A 331 11.10 -4.25 -23.65
N ARG A 332 12.15 -3.87 -24.40
CA ARG A 332 12.37 -4.36 -25.77
C ARG A 332 12.70 -5.84 -25.81
N ARG A 333 13.43 -6.40 -24.84
CA ARG A 333 13.79 -7.81 -24.80
C ARG A 333 12.61 -8.69 -24.42
N VAL A 334 11.86 -8.31 -23.38
CA VAL A 334 10.68 -9.05 -22.95
C VAL A 334 9.63 -9.11 -24.07
N ARG A 335 9.40 -7.99 -24.78
CA ARG A 335 8.47 -7.95 -25.94
C ARG A 335 8.96 -8.73 -27.18
N LYS A 336 10.27 -8.98 -27.31
CA LYS A 336 10.85 -9.73 -28.44
C LYS A 336 10.92 -11.23 -28.20
N THR A 337 10.66 -11.67 -26.98
CA THR A 337 10.66 -13.10 -26.63
C THR A 337 9.31 -13.75 -27.01
N GLU A 338 8.43 -13.00 -27.69
CA GLU A 338 7.24 -13.44 -28.44
C GLU A 338 7.59 -13.98 -29.85
#